data_AF-A0A935EGJ6-F1
#
_entry.id   AF-A0A935EGJ6-F1
#
_cell.length_a   1.000
_cell.length_b   1.000
_cell.length_c   1.000
_cell.angle_alpha   90.00
_cell.angle_beta   90.00
_cell.angle_gamma   90.00
#
_symmetry.space_group_name_H-M   'P 1'
#
loop_
_entity.id
_entity.type
_entity.pdbx_description
1 polymer ?
#
loop_
_entity_poly.entity_id
_entity_poly.type
_entity_poly.pdbx_seq_one_letter_code
_entity_poly.pdbx_strand_id
1 'polypeptide(L)'
;MFTGLTLGSRLVREEVFGPVVTVRSFATDAEVVELANDTRYGLAASLWSNDLTRLRKMAGAIRAGTIWVNTHNPVDAALPFGGFGMSRFGREGGPEQLDAYLETKALWITT
;
A
#
# COMPACT_ATOMS: atom_id res chain seq x y z
N MET A 1 -13.39 -6.18 16.85
CA MET A 1 -13.85 -6.23 15.44
C MET A 1 -15.16 -5.44 15.36
N PHE A 2 -15.26 -4.51 14.41
CA PHE A 2 -16.45 -3.66 14.20
C PHE A 2 -17.01 -3.87 12.79
N THR A 3 -18.34 -3.86 12.65
CA THR A 3 -19.07 -4.02 11.38
C THR A 3 -20.15 -2.93 11.26
N GLY A 4 -20.71 -2.75 10.06
CA GLY A 4 -21.86 -1.85 9.83
C GLY A 4 -21.54 -0.34 9.90
N LEU A 5 -20.26 0.04 9.91
CA LEU A 5 -19.85 1.45 9.94
C LEU A 5 -20.00 2.12 8.57
N THR A 6 -20.41 3.40 8.58
CA THR A 6 -20.44 4.24 7.37
C THR A 6 -19.03 4.62 6.93
N LEU A 7 -18.85 5.00 5.66
CA LEU A 7 -17.52 5.39 5.13
C LEU A 7 -16.96 6.65 5.79
N GLY A 8 -17.84 7.54 6.26
CA GLY A 8 -17.45 8.73 6.99
C GLY A 8 -17.01 8.49 8.44
N SER A 9 -17.13 7.26 8.97
CA SER A 9 -16.74 6.96 10.34
C SER A 9 -15.26 7.23 10.57
N ARG A 10 -14.94 7.96 11.64
CA ARG A 10 -13.55 8.20 12.07
C ARG A 10 -12.79 6.90 12.29
N LEU A 11 -13.46 5.87 12.80
CA LEU A 11 -12.84 4.56 13.05
C LEU A 11 -12.43 3.84 11.75
N VAL A 12 -13.03 4.18 10.61
CA VAL A 12 -12.65 3.67 9.29
C VAL A 12 -11.57 4.55 8.64
N ARG A 13 -11.57 5.85 8.93
CA ARG A 13 -10.78 6.88 8.23
C ARG A 13 -9.46 7.24 8.92
N GLU A 14 -9.34 7.01 10.22
CA GLU A 14 -8.20 7.39 11.05
C GLU A 14 -7.49 6.16 11.61
N GLU A 15 -6.17 6.21 11.64
CA GLU A 15 -5.34 5.14 12.21
C GLU A 15 -5.49 5.12 13.74
N VAL A 16 -5.85 3.95 14.28
CA VAL A 16 -6.06 3.75 15.72
C VAL A 16 -4.78 3.30 16.44
N PHE A 17 -3.88 2.61 15.72
CA PHE A 17 -2.64 2.06 16.27
C PHE A 17 -2.83 1.09 17.46
N GLY A 18 -3.96 0.40 17.49
CA GLY A 18 -4.32 -0.60 18.51
C GLY A 18 -4.99 -1.82 17.88
N PRO A 19 -5.38 -2.84 18.68
CA PRO A 19 -5.94 -4.10 18.20
C PRO A 19 -7.41 -3.96 17.75
N VAL A 20 -7.64 -3.10 16.75
CA VAL A 20 -8.96 -2.76 16.22
C VAL A 20 -8.99 -3.05 14.72
N VAL A 21 -10.06 -3.71 14.27
CA VAL A 21 -10.32 -3.99 12.85
C VAL A 21 -11.77 -3.68 12.52
N THR A 22 -11.99 -3.04 11.38
CA THR A 22 -13.31 -2.81 10.78
C THR A 22 -13.51 -3.76 9.60
N VAL A 23 -14.69 -4.34 9.47
CA VAL A 23 -15.02 -5.27 8.39
C VAL A 23 -16.22 -4.77 7.61
N ARG A 24 -16.12 -4.87 6.28
CA ARG A 24 -17.10 -4.40 5.32
C ARG A 24 -17.22 -5.41 4.17
N SER A 25 -18.45 -5.66 3.73
CA SER A 25 -18.72 -6.43 2.52
C SER A 25 -18.62 -5.55 1.27
N PHE A 26 -18.30 -6.17 0.15
CA PHE A 26 -18.34 -5.58 -1.18
C PHE A 26 -18.90 -6.64 -2.14
N ALA A 27 -19.45 -6.20 -3.27
CA ALA A 27 -20.07 -7.08 -4.27
C ALA A 27 -19.21 -7.24 -5.52
N THR A 28 -18.41 -6.22 -5.88
CA THR A 28 -17.62 -6.24 -7.13
C THR A 28 -16.17 -5.84 -6.93
N ASP A 29 -15.31 -6.26 -7.85
CA ASP A 29 -13.89 -5.89 -7.86
C ASP A 29 -13.68 -4.40 -8.10
N ALA A 30 -14.55 -3.75 -8.88
CA ALA A 30 -14.48 -2.31 -9.11
C ALA A 30 -14.79 -1.55 -7.81
N GLU A 31 -15.87 -1.92 -7.13
CA GLU A 31 -16.28 -1.34 -5.85
C GLU A 31 -15.18 -1.47 -4.79
N VAL A 32 -14.60 -2.66 -4.61
CA VAL A 32 -13.57 -2.84 -3.57
C VAL A 32 -12.29 -2.07 -3.88
N VAL A 33 -11.94 -1.90 -5.15
CA VAL A 33 -10.81 -1.06 -5.57
C VAL A 33 -11.09 0.42 -5.27
N GLU A 34 -12.30 0.91 -5.55
CA GLU A 34 -12.70 2.28 -5.19
C GLU A 34 -12.66 2.48 -3.68
N LEU A 35 -13.23 1.55 -2.91
CA LEU A 35 -13.22 1.57 -1.45
C LEU A 35 -11.81 1.54 -0.86
N ALA A 36 -10.92 0.69 -1.38
CA ALA A 36 -9.54 0.60 -0.94
C ALA A 36 -8.74 1.88 -1.24
N ASN A 37 -9.11 2.59 -2.31
CA ASN A 37 -8.46 3.83 -2.73
C ASN A 37 -9.11 5.10 -2.13
N ASP A 38 -10.30 5.03 -1.53
CA ASP A 38 -10.98 6.14 -0.81
C ASP A 38 -10.35 6.39 0.57
N THR A 39 -9.06 6.71 0.56
CA THR A 39 -8.29 7.04 1.75
C THR A 39 -7.18 8.02 1.38
N ARG A 40 -6.77 8.82 2.37
CA ARG A 40 -5.58 9.68 2.26
C ARG A 40 -4.28 8.90 2.43
N TYR A 41 -4.35 7.66 2.93
CA TYR A 41 -3.20 6.79 3.19
C TYR A 41 -2.97 5.84 2.02
N GLY A 42 -1.85 5.10 2.06
CA GLY A 42 -1.55 4.12 1.03
C GLY A 42 -0.30 3.31 1.33
N LEU A 43 -0.12 2.89 2.59
CA LEU A 43 1.10 2.20 3.01
C LEU A 43 1.18 0.79 2.43
N ALA A 44 0.20 -0.05 2.74
CA ALA A 44 0.18 -1.43 2.29
C ALA A 44 -1.25 -1.96 2.12
N ALA A 45 -1.39 -3.05 1.36
CA ALA A 45 -2.65 -3.79 1.20
C ALA A 45 -2.38 -5.30 1.17
N SER A 46 -3.38 -6.10 1.52
CA SER A 46 -3.36 -7.56 1.38
C SER A 46 -4.53 -8.03 0.56
N LEU A 47 -4.25 -8.90 -0.41
CA LEU A 47 -5.24 -9.54 -1.28
C LEU A 47 -5.27 -11.04 -1.01
N TRP A 48 -6.48 -11.59 -0.92
CA TRP A 48 -6.71 -13.01 -0.64
C TRP A 48 -7.58 -13.61 -1.74
N SER A 49 -6.99 -14.47 -2.57
CA SER A 49 -7.69 -15.18 -3.64
C SER A 49 -6.84 -16.31 -4.21
N ASN A 50 -7.49 -17.29 -4.83
CA ASN A 50 -6.84 -18.32 -5.65
C ASN A 50 -6.82 -17.96 -7.14
N ASP A 51 -7.48 -16.88 -7.56
CA ASP A 51 -7.50 -16.41 -8.94
C ASP A 51 -6.36 -15.42 -9.20
N LEU A 52 -5.33 -15.89 -9.91
CA LEU A 52 -4.16 -15.09 -10.23
C LEU A 52 -4.46 -13.90 -11.16
N THR A 53 -5.42 -14.03 -12.06
CA THR A 53 -5.82 -12.96 -12.99
C THR A 53 -6.46 -11.82 -12.20
N ARG A 54 -7.37 -12.18 -11.29
CA ARG A 54 -8.01 -11.22 -10.38
C ARG A 54 -6.98 -10.54 -9.47
N LEU A 55 -6.07 -11.30 -8.88
CA LEU A 55 -5.00 -10.75 -8.02
C LEU A 55 -4.13 -9.75 -8.75
N ARG A 56 -3.65 -10.06 -9.95
CA ARG A 56 -2.82 -9.16 -10.76
C ARG A 56 -3.56 -7.87 -11.11
N LYS A 57 -4.84 -7.98 -11.52
CA LYS A 57 -5.67 -6.82 -11.85
C LYS A 57 -5.90 -5.92 -10.64
N MET A 58 -6.26 -6.50 -9.49
CA MET A 58 -6.49 -5.75 -8.26
C MET A 58 -5.20 -5.10 -7.74
N ALA A 59 -4.09 -5.84 -7.75
CA ALA A 59 -2.79 -5.32 -7.32
C ALA A 59 -2.34 -4.11 -8.15
N GLY A 60 -2.58 -4.13 -9.47
CA GLY A 60 -2.26 -2.98 -10.32
C GLY A 60 -3.18 -1.76 -10.12
N ALA A 61 -4.37 -1.95 -9.56
CA ALA A 61 -5.37 -0.87 -9.40
C ALA A 61 -5.40 -0.24 -8.00
N ILE A 62 -4.92 -0.95 -6.97
CA ILE A 62 -4.87 -0.46 -5.59
C ILE A 62 -3.61 0.39 -5.40
N ARG A 63 -3.78 1.61 -4.85
CA ARG A 63 -2.69 2.56 -4.59
C ARG A 63 -2.08 2.30 -3.21
N ALA A 64 -1.27 1.25 -3.13
CA ALA A 64 -0.55 0.88 -1.92
C ALA A 64 0.94 0.63 -2.20
N GLY A 65 1.77 1.00 -1.23
CA GLY A 65 3.22 0.89 -1.28
C GLY A 65 3.73 -0.53 -1.50
N THR A 66 3.13 -1.44 -0.75
CA THR A 66 3.38 -2.88 -0.77
C THR A 66 2.04 -3.61 -0.85
N ILE A 67 1.96 -4.62 -1.71
CA ILE A 67 0.77 -5.47 -1.83
C ILE A 67 1.18 -6.92 -1.55
N TRP A 68 0.62 -7.51 -0.50
CA TRP A 68 0.78 -8.92 -0.20
C TRP A 68 -0.35 -9.74 -0.81
N VAL A 69 -0.03 -10.93 -1.28
CA VAL A 69 -0.99 -11.88 -1.83
C VAL A 69 -0.97 -13.14 -0.98
N ASN A 70 -2.13 -13.55 -0.45
CA ASN A 70 -2.31 -14.74 0.38
C ASN A 70 -1.40 -14.77 1.63
N THR A 71 -1.02 -13.59 2.11
CA THR A 71 -0.26 -13.36 3.33
C THR A 71 -0.47 -11.93 3.82
N HIS A 72 -0.01 -11.62 5.02
CA HIS A 72 -0.03 -10.27 5.58
C HIS A 72 1.21 -10.02 6.41
N ASN A 73 1.89 -8.91 6.14
CA ASN A 73 3.03 -8.41 6.90
C ASN A 73 4.35 -9.24 6.90
N PRO A 74 4.70 -10.07 5.90
CA PRO A 74 6.10 -10.43 5.73
C PRO A 74 6.89 -9.23 5.19
N VAL A 75 8.08 -9.00 5.75
CA VAL A 75 9.00 -7.92 5.40
C VAL A 75 10.35 -8.53 5.05
N ASP A 76 10.97 -8.04 3.98
CA ASP A 76 12.30 -8.44 3.53
C ASP A 76 13.13 -7.15 3.30
N ALA A 77 14.32 -7.09 3.87
CA ALA A 77 15.21 -5.94 3.75
C ALA A 77 15.64 -5.66 2.29
N ALA A 78 15.58 -6.67 1.41
CA ALA A 78 15.89 -6.53 0.00
C ALA A 78 14.74 -5.91 -0.83
N LEU A 79 13.54 -5.76 -0.26
CA LEU A 79 12.39 -5.20 -0.96
C LEU A 79 12.11 -3.77 -0.49
N PRO A 80 11.77 -2.84 -1.40
CA PRO A 80 11.40 -1.48 -1.02
C PRO A 80 10.04 -1.46 -0.31
N PHE A 81 9.98 -0.73 0.79
CA PHE A 81 8.81 -0.46 1.61
C PHE A 81 8.57 1.06 1.72
N GLY A 82 7.31 1.48 1.74
CA GLY A 82 6.94 2.89 1.80
C GLY A 82 5.65 3.15 1.03
N GLY A 83 4.87 4.15 1.43
CA GLY A 83 3.49 4.29 0.98
C GLY A 83 3.23 5.31 -0.13
N PHE A 84 1.94 5.43 -0.46
CA PHE A 84 1.34 6.46 -1.29
C PHE A 84 0.57 7.49 -0.44
N GLY A 85 0.17 8.60 -1.05
CA GLY A 85 -0.60 9.64 -0.37
C GLY A 85 0.14 10.20 0.85
N MET A 86 -0.55 10.30 1.98
CA MET A 86 0.00 10.73 3.26
C MET A 86 0.93 9.70 3.91
N SER A 87 1.01 8.47 3.37
CA SER A 87 1.97 7.44 3.81
C SER A 87 3.30 7.51 3.04
N ARG A 88 3.52 8.54 2.21
CA ARG A 88 4.68 8.65 1.33
C ARG A 88 5.79 9.48 1.95
N PHE A 89 6.95 8.85 2.16
CA PHE A 89 8.21 9.53 2.46
C PHE A 89 9.38 8.70 1.90
N GLY A 90 9.66 8.82 0.61
CA GLY A 90 10.66 7.97 -0.06
C GLY A 90 10.31 6.48 -0.04
N ARG A 91 11.34 5.64 -0.13
CA ARG A 91 11.29 4.19 0.06
C ARG A 91 12.43 3.78 0.99
N GLU A 92 12.17 2.83 1.86
CA GLU A 92 13.15 2.18 2.74
C GLU A 92 13.30 0.72 2.33
N GLY A 93 14.46 0.11 2.56
CA GLY A 93 14.79 -1.22 2.04
C GLY A 93 15.08 -1.22 0.54
N GLY A 94 15.62 -2.34 0.07
CA GLY A 94 16.03 -2.50 -1.32
C GLY A 94 17.14 -1.54 -1.77
N PRO A 95 17.52 -1.59 -3.06
CA PRO A 95 18.45 -0.62 -3.64
C PRO A 95 17.87 0.80 -3.66
N GLU A 96 16.55 0.97 -3.69
CA GLU A 96 15.86 2.27 -3.72
C GLU A 96 16.16 3.13 -2.50
N GLN A 97 16.45 2.52 -1.34
CA GLN A 97 16.79 3.26 -0.14
C GLN A 97 18.11 4.04 -0.29
N LEU A 98 19.03 3.60 -1.16
CA LEU A 98 20.31 4.29 -1.36
C LEU A 98 20.13 5.69 -1.95
N ASP A 99 19.07 5.92 -2.73
CA ASP A 99 18.76 7.22 -3.32
C ASP A 99 18.52 8.31 -2.27
N ALA A 100 18.14 7.93 -1.03
CA ALA A 100 17.96 8.87 0.07
C ALA A 100 19.29 9.32 0.70
N TYR A 101 20.40 8.63 0.42
CA TYR A 101 21.71 8.86 1.06
C TYR A 101 22.84 9.20 0.09
N LEU A 102 22.61 9.06 -1.22
CA LEU A 102 23.62 9.27 -2.25
C LEU A 102 23.39 10.56 -3.04
N GLU A 103 24.48 11.20 -3.46
CA GLU A 103 24.47 12.41 -4.29
C GLU A 103 25.06 12.10 -5.68
N THR A 104 24.31 12.43 -6.74
CA THR A 104 24.75 12.17 -8.12
C THR A 104 25.58 13.34 -8.65
N LYS A 105 26.77 13.06 -9.19
CA LYS A 105 27.67 14.06 -9.80
C LYS A 105 28.04 13.68 -11.22
N ALA A 106 27.84 14.59 -12.18
CA ALA A 106 28.28 14.44 -13.56
C ALA A 106 29.57 15.23 -13.84
N LEU A 107 30.49 14.64 -14.58
CA LEU A 107 31.71 15.28 -15.10
C LEU A 107 31.71 15.14 -16.63
N TRP A 108 31.85 16.27 -17.33
CA TRP A 108 31.93 16.29 -18.79
C TRP A 108 33.24 16.94 -19.22
N ILE A 109 34.04 16.23 -20.01
CA ILE A 109 35.33 16.71 -20.54
C ILE A 109 35.22 16.73 -22.06
N THR A 110 35.55 17.87 -22.68
CA THR A 110 35.64 18.00 -24.14
C THR A 110 37.11 18.15 -24.52
N THR A 111 37.57 17.33 -25.47
CA THR A 111 38.90 17.38 -26.09
C THR A 111 38.81 17.77 -27.54
#